data_AF-A0A421B706-F1
#
_entry.id   AF-A0A421B706-F1
#
_cell.length_a   1.000
_cell.length_b   1.000
_cell.length_c   1.000
_cell.angle_alpha   90.00
_cell.angle_beta   90.00
_cell.angle_gamma   90.00
#
_symmetry.space_group_name_H-M   'P 1'
#
loop_
_entity.id
_entity.type
_entity.pdbx_description
1 polymer ?
#
loop_
_entity_poly.entity_id
_entity_poly.type
_entity_poly.pdbx_seq_one_letter_code
_entity_poly.pdbx_strand_id
1 'polypeptide(L)' 'MNVTAKIRARRAQARTRKAVNRAIDQAATPAMRHELIALAQTQNVWR' A
#
# COMPACT_ATOMS: atom_id res chain seq x y z
N MET A 1 -4.73 23.10 -8.57
CA MET A 1 -5.08 21.66 -8.48
C MET A 1 -6.56 21.54 -8.13
N ASN A 2 -7.37 20.93 -9.00
CA ASN A 2 -8.82 20.81 -8.79
C ASN A 2 -9.12 19.85 -7.61
N VAL A 3 -10.08 20.17 -6.74
CA VAL A 3 -10.43 19.39 -5.53
C VAL A 3 -10.74 17.93 -5.88
N THR A 4 -11.38 17.71 -7.03
CA THR A 4 -11.66 16.38 -7.59
C THR A 4 -10.39 15.56 -7.83
N ALA A 5 -9.32 16.16 -8.33
CA ALA A 5 -8.03 15.50 -8.54
C ALA A 5 -7.40 15.10 -7.21
N LYS A 6 -7.49 15.96 -6.18
CA LYS A 6 -7.01 15.65 -4.82
C LYS A 6 -7.77 14.47 -4.20
N ILE A 7 -9.08 14.40 -4.38
CA ILE A 7 -9.91 13.28 -3.89
C ILE A 7 -9.54 11.98 -4.61
N ARG A 8 -9.35 12.01 -5.93
CA ARG A 8 -8.91 10.82 -6.69
C ARG A 8 -7.54 10.32 -6.23
N ALA A 9 -6.57 11.22 -6.05
CA ALA A 9 -5.25 10.87 -5.54
C ALA A 9 -5.32 10.18 -4.16
N ARG A 10 -6.14 10.72 -3.25
CA ARG A 10 -6.35 10.12 -1.93
C ARG A 10 -7.02 8.75 -1.98
N ARG A 11 -8.00 8.55 -2.86
CA ARG A 11 -8.64 7.24 -3.07
C ARG A 11 -7.66 6.22 -3.65
N ALA A 12 -6.79 6.64 -4.57
CA ALA A 12 -5.75 5.77 -5.12
C ALA A 12 -4.79 5.32 -4.03
N GLN A 13 -4.29 6.24 -3.20
CA GLN A 13 -3.44 5.92 -2.04
C GLN A 13 -4.12 4.94 -1.08
N ALA A 14 -5.39 5.18 -0.73
CA ALA A 14 -6.14 4.27 0.15
C ALA A 14 -6.31 2.87 -0.44
N ARG A 15 -6.53 2.75 -1.75
CA ARG A 15 -6.60 1.44 -2.44
C ARG A 15 -5.26 0.73 -2.42
N THR A 16 -4.17 1.44 -2.71
CA THR A 16 -2.81 0.87 -2.66
C THR A 16 -2.50 0.35 -1.26
N ARG A 17 -2.77 1.14 -0.21
CA ARG A 17 -2.57 0.71 1.18
C ARG A 17 -3.39 -0.54 1.53
N LYS A 18 -4.66 -0.59 1.12
CA LYS A 18 -5.52 -1.77 1.36
C LYS A 18 -4.98 -3.01 0.64
N ALA A 19 -4.54 -2.89 -0.61
CA ALA A 19 -4.00 -3.99 -1.38
C ALA A 19 -2.70 -4.52 -0.78
N VAL A 20 -1.80 -3.63 -0.37
CA VAL A 20 -0.53 -3.99 0.26
C VAL A 20 -0.75 -4.70 1.59
N ASN A 21 -1.63 -4.17 2.45
CA ASN A 21 -1.94 -4.82 3.72
C ASN A 21 -2.51 -6.23 3.50
N ARG A 22 -3.44 -6.37 2.54
CA ARG A 22 -3.98 -7.69 2.19
C ARG A 22 -2.90 -8.64 1.69
N ALA A 23 -1.95 -8.18 0.88
CA ALA A 23 -0.85 -9.00 0.41
C ALA A 23 0.06 -9.47 1.55
N ILE A 24 0.33 -8.59 2.52
CA ILE A 24 1.11 -8.91 3.74
C ILE A 24 0.37 -9.93 4.60
N ASP A 25 -0.94 -9.77 4.77
CA ASP A 25 -1.78 -10.67 5.58
C ASP A 25 -1.94 -12.06 4.92
N GLN A 26 -1.94 -12.10 3.59
CA GLN A 26 -2.09 -13.32 2.79
C GLN A 26 -0.75 -13.94 2.35
N ALA A 27 0.37 -13.43 2.85
CA ALA A 27 1.69 -13.93 2.48
C ALA A 27 1.85 -15.40 2.88
N ALA A 28 2.20 -16.25 1.91
CA ALA A 28 2.30 -17.70 2.12
C ALA A 28 3.46 -18.11 3.02
N THR A 29 4.50 -17.27 3.13
CA THR A 29 5.68 -17.54 3.96
C THR A 29 6.09 -16.31 4.79
N PRO A 30 6.74 -16.51 5.94
CA PRO A 30 7.28 -15.41 6.73
C PRO A 30 8.31 -14.56 5.97
N ALA A 31 9.10 -15.18 5.09
CA ALA A 31 10.07 -14.47 4.25
C ALA A 31 9.36 -13.54 3.25
N MET A 32 8.35 -14.04 2.54
CA MET A 32 7.54 -13.22 1.62
C MET A 32 6.87 -12.04 2.34
N ARG A 33 6.37 -12.28 3.56
CA ARG A 33 5.78 -11.21 4.38
C ARG A 33 6.79 -10.09 4.68
N HIS A 34 8.03 -10.45 5.02
CA HIS A 34 9.10 -9.47 5.27
C HIS A 34 9.45 -8.67 4.02
N GLU A 35 9.61 -9.34 2.87
CA GLU A 35 9.90 -8.67 1.59
C GLU A 35 8.77 -7.68 1.22
N LEU A 36 7.51 -8.08 1.38
CA LEU A 36 6.36 -7.20 1.12
C LEU A 36 6.33 -5.98 2.07
N ILE A 37 6.70 -6.16 3.34
CA ILE A 37 6.82 -5.05 4.30
C ILE A 37 7.97 -4.12 3.89
N ALA A 38 9.13 -4.65 3.54
CA ALA A 38 10.28 -3.87 3.12
C ALA A 38 9.95 -3.03 1.87
N LEU A 39 9.33 -3.64 0.86
CA LEU A 39 8.87 -2.96 -0.35
C LEU A 39 7.83 -1.87 -0.02
N ALA A 40 6.88 -2.14 0.87
CA ALA A 40 5.88 -1.16 1.29
C ALA A 40 6.50 0.06 2.00
N GLN A 41 7.56 -0.16 2.78
CA GLN A 41 8.32 0.90 3.44
C GLN A 41 9.09 1.74 2.42
N THR A 42 9.79 1.12 1.46
CA THR A 42 10.51 1.83 0.38
C THR A 42 9.57 2.70 -0.46
N GLN A 43 8.37 2.17 -0.76
CA GLN A 43 7.34 2.88 -1.53
C GLN A 43 6.51 3.84 -0.68
N ASN A 44 6.82 3.97 0.61
CA ASN A 44 6.19 4.90 1.54
C ASN A 44 4.65 4.79 1.57
N VAL A 45 4.13 3.56 1.42
CA VAL A 45 2.69 3.32 1.20
C VAL A 45 1.83 3.69 2.42
N TRP A 46 2.44 3.74 3.61
CA TRP A 46 1.73 3.87 4.89
C TRP A 46 1.79 5.28 5.51
N ARG A 47 2.52 6.21 4.88
CA ARG A 47 2.67 7.59 5.32
C ARG A 47 1.61 8.50 4.70
#